data_AF-A0A923XSY9-F1
#
_entry.id   AF-A0A923XSY9-F1
#
_cell.length_a   1.000
_cell.length_b   1.000
_cell.length_c   1.000
_cell.angle_alpha   90.00
_cell.angle_beta   90.00
_cell.angle_gamma   90.00
#
_symmetry.space_group_name_H-M   'P 1'
#
loop_
_entity.id
_entity.type
_entity.pdbx_description
1 polymer ?
#
loop_
_entity_poly.entity_id
_entity_poly.type
_entity_poly.pdbx_seq_one_letter_code
_entity_poly.pdbx_strand_id
1 'polypeptide(L)'
;TRAESALYRQWGADVIGMTGMPEAKLAREAEMCYASIAMVTDYDCWHQDHDAVDVAQVIATLTANAENARRVVAGLPAVLDRPDTCPCGCDRALTHALMTAPAQRDPDLLVKLDAVAGRVL
;
A
#
# COMPACT_ATOMS: atom_id res chain seq x y z
N THR A 1 -15.39 -0.06 -15.52
CA THR A 1 -16.37 0.53 -16.45
C THR A 1 -16.66 1.96 -16.06
N ARG A 2 -17.22 2.81 -16.94
CA ARG A 2 -17.55 4.21 -16.59
C ARG A 2 -18.51 4.31 -15.40
N ALA A 3 -19.44 3.37 -15.26
CA ALA A 3 -20.35 3.29 -14.13
C ALA A 3 -19.61 3.03 -12.81
N GLU A 4 -18.64 2.11 -12.79
CA GLU A 4 -17.79 1.87 -11.62
C GLU A 4 -16.94 3.10 -11.27
N SER A 5 -16.33 3.75 -12.27
CA SER A 5 -15.53 4.96 -12.04
C SER A 5 -16.37 6.08 -11.41
N ALA A 6 -17.60 6.28 -11.89
CA ALA A 6 -18.54 7.22 -11.28
C ALA A 6 -18.93 6.83 -9.84
N LEU A 7 -19.11 5.54 -9.55
CA LEU A 7 -19.39 5.04 -8.20
C LEU A 7 -18.22 5.33 -7.24
N TYR A 8 -16.98 5.02 -7.63
CA TYR A 8 -15.80 5.26 -6.79
C TYR A 8 -15.63 6.76 -6.49
N ARG A 9 -15.89 7.62 -7.46
CA ARG A 9 -15.89 9.08 -7.25
C ARG A 9 -16.98 9.54 -6.28
N GLN A 10 -18.18 8.93 -6.34
CA GLN A 10 -19.24 9.22 -5.36
C GLN A 10 -18.85 8.80 -3.93
N TRP A 11 -18.00 7.78 -3.78
CA TRP A 11 -17.44 7.38 -2.49
C TRP A 11 -16.27 8.27 -2.03
N GLY A 12 -15.89 9.28 -2.82
CA GLY A 12 -14.77 10.18 -2.50
C GLY A 12 -13.40 9.57 -2.76
N ALA A 13 -13.30 8.54 -3.61
CA ALA A 13 -12.01 8.01 -4.03
C ALA A 13 -11.34 8.92 -5.07
N ASP A 14 -10.07 9.28 -4.83
CA ASP A 14 -9.30 10.18 -5.70
C ASP A 14 -8.47 9.44 -6.75
N VAL A 15 -7.97 8.25 -6.41
CA VAL A 15 -7.09 7.43 -7.25
C VAL A 15 -7.56 5.98 -7.26
N ILE A 16 -7.31 5.28 -8.37
CA ILE A 16 -7.60 3.86 -8.53
C ILE A 16 -6.33 3.10 -8.89
N GLY A 17 -6.18 1.91 -8.33
CA GLY A 17 -5.06 1.01 -8.58
C GLY A 17 -5.40 -0.41 -8.15
N MET A 18 -4.55 -1.37 -8.51
CA MET A 18 -4.84 -2.81 -8.34
C MET A 18 -3.91 -3.51 -7.35
N THR A 19 -2.92 -2.81 -6.77
CA THR A 19 -1.83 -3.44 -5.99
C THR A 19 -1.79 -3.02 -4.51
N GLY A 20 -2.35 -1.85 -4.15
CA GLY A 20 -2.27 -1.34 -2.77
C GLY A 20 -3.00 -2.20 -1.72
N MET A 21 -3.98 -3.00 -2.16
CA MET A 21 -4.65 -4.01 -1.33
C MET A 21 -4.48 -5.39 -1.99
N PRO A 22 -4.11 -6.44 -1.24
CA PRO A 22 -3.99 -6.50 0.22
C PRO A 22 -2.62 -6.05 0.79
N GLU A 23 -1.69 -5.53 -0.02
CA GLU A 23 -0.32 -5.20 0.39
C GLU A 23 -0.26 -4.34 1.67
N ALA A 24 -1.05 -3.27 1.75
CA ALA A 24 -1.08 -2.39 2.93
C ALA A 24 -1.55 -3.11 4.21
N LYS A 25 -2.45 -4.10 4.09
CA LYS A 25 -2.90 -4.92 5.23
C LYS A 25 -1.81 -5.88 5.67
N LEU A 26 -1.15 -6.55 4.73
CA LEU A 26 -0.05 -7.47 5.03
C LEU A 26 1.13 -6.73 5.67
N ALA A 27 1.47 -5.54 5.18
CA ALA A 27 2.49 -4.70 5.80
C ALA A 27 2.11 -4.30 7.24
N ARG A 28 0.83 -4.00 7.49
CA ARG A 28 0.34 -3.72 8.85
C ARG A 28 0.42 -4.95 9.76
N GLU A 29 0.08 -6.13 9.25
CA GLU A 29 0.21 -7.38 10.00
C GLU A 29 1.67 -7.72 10.30
N ALA A 30 2.60 -7.38 9.40
CA ALA A 30 4.04 -7.50 9.63
C ALA A 30 4.64 -6.38 10.50
N GLU A 31 3.80 -5.52 11.10
CA GLU A 31 4.22 -4.35 11.88
C GLU A 31 5.20 -3.42 11.15
N MET A 32 5.06 -3.33 9.83
CA MET A 32 5.86 -2.45 8.99
C MET A 32 5.19 -1.08 8.84
N CYS A 33 6.00 -0.04 8.90
CA CYS A 33 5.56 1.31 8.59
C CYS A 33 5.48 1.47 7.07
N TYR A 34 4.25 1.50 6.58
CA TYR A 34 3.92 1.46 5.16
C TYR A 34 3.36 2.80 4.68
N ALA A 35 3.85 3.25 3.53
CA ALA A 35 3.30 4.38 2.79
C ALA A 35 3.32 4.03 1.29
N SER A 36 2.31 4.49 0.57
CA SER A 36 2.21 4.31 -0.88
C SER A 36 2.40 5.65 -1.58
N ILE A 37 3.17 5.65 -2.67
CA ILE A 37 3.32 6.79 -3.58
C ILE A 37 2.61 6.42 -4.87
N ALA A 38 1.37 6.89 -5.03
CA ALA A 38 0.57 6.66 -6.23
C ALA A 38 0.97 7.65 -7.32
N MET A 39 1.52 7.15 -8.42
CA MET A 39 1.90 7.97 -9.58
C MET A 39 0.78 7.94 -10.61
N VAL A 40 0.06 9.06 -10.75
CA VAL A 40 -1.09 9.17 -11.68
C VAL A 40 -0.62 9.00 -13.12
N THR A 41 -1.23 8.07 -13.86
CA THR A 41 -0.89 7.75 -15.25
C THR A 41 -1.91 8.30 -16.24
N ASP A 42 -3.17 8.37 -15.83
CA ASP A 42 -4.32 8.75 -16.64
C ASP A 42 -5.52 9.04 -15.72
N TYR A 43 -6.67 9.35 -16.31
CA TYR A 43 -7.90 9.71 -15.61
C TYR A 43 -8.91 8.57 -15.50
N ASP A 44 -8.49 7.29 -15.65
CA ASP A 44 -9.44 6.18 -15.77
C ASP A 44 -10.48 6.48 -16.88
N CYS A 45 -11.62 5.79 -16.88
CA CYS A 45 -12.65 5.90 -17.91
C CYS A 45 -13.80 6.88 -17.59
N TRP A 46 -13.67 7.76 -16.58
CA TRP A 46 -14.71 8.74 -16.25
C TRP A 46 -14.66 10.02 -17.09
N HIS A 47 -13.48 10.40 -17.59
CA HIS A 47 -13.29 11.65 -18.30
C HIS A 47 -13.85 11.55 -19.73
N GLN A 48 -14.82 12.39 -20.08
CA GLN A 48 -15.60 12.26 -21.31
C GLN A 48 -14.80 12.61 -22.59
N ASP A 49 -13.84 13.52 -22.48
CA ASP A 49 -13.01 13.99 -23.59
C ASP A 49 -11.67 13.24 -23.71
N HIS A 50 -11.40 12.31 -22.79
CA HIS A 50 -10.26 11.41 -22.91
C HIS A 50 -10.82 10.09 -23.44
N ASP A 51 -10.58 9.83 -24.73
CA ASP A 51 -10.86 8.54 -25.33
C ASP A 51 -10.30 7.43 -24.43
N ALA A 52 -11.03 6.31 -24.35
CA ALA A 52 -10.70 5.17 -23.50
C ALA A 52 -9.19 4.89 -23.50
N VAL A 53 -8.55 5.07 -22.33
CA VAL A 53 -7.16 4.77 -21.98
C VAL A 53 -6.29 4.35 -23.19
N ASP A 54 -5.66 5.33 -23.87
CA ASP A 54 -4.65 5.01 -24.88
C ASP A 54 -3.44 4.39 -24.18
N VAL A 55 -3.25 3.09 -24.38
CA VAL A 55 -2.16 2.31 -23.78
C VAL A 55 -0.79 2.93 -24.08
N ALA A 56 -0.61 3.54 -25.25
CA ALA A 56 0.66 4.17 -25.61
C ALA A 56 0.93 5.42 -24.73
N GLN A 57 -0.10 6.25 -24.49
CA GLN A 57 0.01 7.40 -23.60
C GLN A 57 0.26 6.97 -22.15
N VAL A 58 -0.43 5.92 -21.69
CA VAL A 58 -0.20 5.37 -20.34
C VAL A 58 1.24 4.89 -20.18
N ILE A 59 1.79 4.15 -21.15
CA ILE A 59 3.18 3.66 -21.10
C ILE A 59 4.18 4.82 -21.08
N ALA A 60 3.95 5.87 -21.87
CA ALA A 60 4.80 7.05 -21.89
C ALA A 60 4.80 7.76 -20.52
N THR A 61 3.62 8.01 -19.96
CA THR A 61 3.47 8.62 -18.62
C THR A 61 4.07 7.72 -17.53
N LEU A 62 3.86 6.41 -17.59
CA LEU A 62 4.47 5.44 -16.66
C LEU A 62 5.99 5.53 -16.66
N THR A 63 6.59 5.56 -17.86
CA THR A 63 8.05 5.61 -18.01
C THR A 63 8.62 6.92 -17.46
N ALA A 64 7.96 8.06 -17.73
CA ALA A 64 8.32 9.34 -17.15
C ALA A 64 8.18 9.34 -15.62
N ASN A 65 7.08 8.77 -15.10
CA ASN A 65 6.85 8.63 -13.66
C ASN A 65 7.88 7.72 -12.98
N ALA A 66 8.40 6.69 -13.66
CA ALA A 66 9.40 5.78 -13.11
C ALA A 66 10.73 6.50 -12.76
N GLU A 67 11.13 7.51 -13.53
CA GLU A 67 12.31 8.32 -13.19
C GLU A 67 12.05 9.19 -11.96
N ASN A 68 10.88 9.83 -11.89
CA ASN A 68 10.48 10.62 -10.73
C ASN A 68 10.38 9.76 -9.46
N ALA A 69 9.80 8.57 -9.56
CA ALA A 69 9.71 7.62 -8.45
C ALA A 69 11.10 7.24 -7.93
N ARG A 70 12.06 6.93 -8.83
CA ARG A 70 13.45 6.64 -8.46
C ARG A 70 14.10 7.80 -7.73
N ARG A 71 13.91 9.03 -8.19
CA ARG A 71 14.42 10.24 -7.52
C ARG A 71 13.83 10.44 -6.14
N VAL A 72 12.52 10.23 -5.97
CA VAL A 72 11.86 10.31 -4.66
C VAL A 72 12.45 9.28 -3.71
N VAL A 73 12.51 8.00 -4.12
CA VAL A 73 13.05 6.91 -3.29
C VAL A 73 14.51 7.17 -2.90
N ALA A 74 15.34 7.65 -3.83
CA ALA A 74 16.74 7.99 -3.55
C ALA A 74 16.89 9.17 -2.57
N GLY A 75 15.93 10.10 -2.54
CA GLY A 75 15.92 11.25 -1.64
C GLY A 75 15.37 10.94 -0.24
N LEU A 76 14.55 9.89 -0.08
CA LEU A 76 13.91 9.56 1.20
C LEU A 76 14.88 9.42 2.38
N PRO A 77 16.05 8.75 2.27
CA PRO A 77 16.97 8.61 3.40
C PRO A 77 17.49 9.94 3.97
N ALA A 78 17.49 11.01 3.17
CA ALA A 78 17.95 12.33 3.62
C ALA A 78 16.88 13.13 4.38
N VAL A 79 15.61 12.75 4.28
CA VAL A 79 14.47 13.50 4.85
C VAL A 79 13.67 12.71 5.86
N LEU A 80 13.74 11.38 5.83
CA LEU A 80 13.03 10.52 6.77
C LEU A 80 13.82 10.42 8.07
N ASP A 81 13.18 10.86 9.15
CA ASP A 81 13.55 10.45 10.49
C ASP A 81 13.11 8.99 10.74
N ARG A 82 13.96 8.21 11.39
CA ARG A 82 13.70 6.79 11.71
C ARG A 82 13.83 6.59 13.22
N PRO A 83 12.84 7.05 14.00
CA PRO A 83 12.84 6.82 15.43
C PRO A 83 12.75 5.31 15.73
N ASP A 84 13.28 4.90 16.89
CA ASP A 84 13.23 3.50 17.34
C ASP A 84 11.79 2.97 17.52
N THR A 85 10.82 3.86 17.68
CA THR A 85 9.38 3.54 17.77
C THR A 85 8.59 4.47 16.85
N CYS A 86 7.62 3.95 16.09
CA CYS A 86 6.79 4.84 15.28
C CYS A 86 5.85 5.63 16.20
N PRO A 87 5.80 6.97 16.10
CA PRO A 87 4.77 7.76 16.77
C PRO A 87 3.34 7.36 16.40
N CYS A 88 3.18 6.77 15.21
CA CYS A 88 1.93 6.28 14.68
C CYS A 88 1.54 4.86 15.14
N GLY A 89 2.46 4.13 15.78
CA GLY A 89 2.25 2.78 16.28
C GLY A 89 2.13 1.66 15.23
N CYS A 90 2.52 1.88 13.97
CA CYS A 90 2.55 0.82 12.94
C CYS A 90 3.40 -0.38 13.38
N ASP A 91 4.51 -0.11 14.06
CA ASP A 91 5.51 -1.05 14.57
C ASP A 91 5.00 -1.91 15.73
N ARG A 92 3.80 -1.65 16.23
CA ARG A 92 3.20 -2.37 17.36
C ARG A 92 1.75 -2.77 17.14
N ALA A 93 1.31 -2.78 15.89
CA ALA A 93 -0.08 -3.03 15.51
C ALA A 93 -0.67 -4.34 16.05
N LEU A 94 0.15 -5.38 16.23
CA LEU A 94 -0.33 -6.70 16.68
C LEU A 94 -0.48 -6.82 18.19
N THR A 95 -0.01 -5.85 18.99
CA THR A 95 0.03 -5.92 20.47
C THR A 95 -1.31 -6.31 21.09
N HIS A 96 -2.42 -5.87 20.50
CA HIS A 96 -3.78 -6.16 20.97
C HIS A 96 -4.65 -6.79 19.88
N ALA A 97 -4.09 -7.15 18.73
CA ALA A 97 -4.85 -7.68 17.60
C ALA A 97 -4.95 -9.22 17.60
N LEU A 98 -4.03 -9.91 18.29
CA LEU A 98 -4.04 -11.38 18.35
C LEU A 98 -5.08 -11.88 19.36
N MET A 99 -6.12 -12.51 18.85
CA MET A 99 -7.19 -13.11 19.67
C MET A 99 -6.91 -14.56 20.07
N THR A 100 -6.09 -15.29 19.30
CA THR A 100 -5.78 -16.70 19.57
C THR A 100 -4.97 -16.83 20.85
N ALA A 101 -5.58 -17.43 21.87
CA ALA A 101 -4.96 -17.67 23.17
C ALA A 101 -3.66 -18.47 23.01
N PRO A 102 -2.57 -18.15 23.77
CA PRO A 102 -1.28 -18.81 23.63
C PRO A 102 -1.33 -20.34 23.66
N ALA A 103 -2.17 -20.92 24.53
CA ALA A 103 -2.33 -22.36 24.66
C ALA A 103 -3.03 -23.06 23.47
N GLN A 104 -3.62 -22.29 22.54
CA GLN A 104 -4.37 -22.79 21.38
C GLN A 104 -3.61 -22.56 20.06
N ARG A 105 -2.35 -22.10 20.13
CA ARG A 105 -1.54 -21.81 18.93
C ARG A 105 -0.82 -23.08 18.46
N ASP A 106 -1.02 -23.43 17.20
CA ASP A 106 -0.34 -24.54 16.55
C ASP A 106 1.16 -24.22 16.37
N PRO A 107 2.08 -25.04 16.92
CA PRO A 107 3.52 -24.83 16.77
C PRO A 107 3.99 -24.71 15.32
N ASP A 108 3.40 -25.46 14.38
CA ASP A 108 3.79 -25.42 12.98
C ASP A 108 3.39 -24.09 12.31
N LEU A 109 2.30 -23.47 12.77
CA LEU A 109 1.88 -22.15 12.32
C LEU A 109 2.75 -21.04 12.92
N LEU A 110 3.20 -21.19 14.17
CA LEU A 110 4.12 -20.22 14.80
C LEU A 110 5.42 -20.10 14.00
N VAL A 111 5.99 -21.22 13.57
CA VAL A 111 7.20 -21.23 12.72
C VAL A 111 6.96 -20.49 11.40
N LYS A 112 5.79 -20.65 10.78
CA LYS A 112 5.46 -19.95 9.52
C LYS A 112 5.27 -18.44 9.70
N LEU A 113 4.81 -18.01 10.88
CA LEU A 113 4.48 -16.62 11.18
C LEU A 113 5.64 -15.84 11.81
N ASP A 114 6.78 -16.49 12.09
CA ASP A 114 7.94 -15.88 12.75
C ASP A 114 8.37 -14.55 12.11
N ALA A 115 8.47 -14.52 10.78
CA ALA A 115 8.87 -13.31 10.05
C ALA A 115 7.84 -12.16 10.07
N VAL A 116 6.58 -12.43 10.42
CA VAL A 116 5.48 -11.45 10.36
C VAL A 116 5.06 -11.03 11.76
N ALA A 117 4.93 -11.97 12.69
CA ALA A 117 4.37 -11.75 14.02
C ALA A 117 5.31 -12.19 15.16
N GLY A 118 6.59 -12.47 14.87
CA GLY A 118 7.56 -13.00 15.85
C GLY A 118 7.76 -12.13 17.09
N ARG A 119 7.44 -10.83 17.06
CA ARG A 119 7.48 -9.97 18.26
C ARG A 119 6.44 -10.37 19.31
N VAL A 120 5.27 -10.85 18.88
CA VAL A 120 4.09 -11.06 19.73
C VAL A 120 3.68 -12.53 19.88
N LEU A 121 4.30 -13.42 19.10
CA LEU A 121 4.00 -14.85 19.07
C LEU A 121 4.92 -15.69 19.95
#